data_AF-A0A1U7J4T9-F1
#
_entry.id   AF-A0A1U7J4T9-F1
#
_cell.length_a   1.000
_cell.length_b   1.000
_cell.length_c   1.000
_cell.angle_alpha   90.00
_cell.angle_beta   90.00
_cell.angle_gamma   90.00
#
_symmetry.space_group_name_H-M   'P 1'
#
loop_
_entity.id
_entity.type
_entity.pdbx_description
1 polymer ?
#
loop_
_entity_poly.entity_id
_entity_poly.type
_entity_poly.pdbx_seq_one_letter_code
_entity_poly.pdbx_strand_id
1 'polypeptide(L)'
;MDSIDQVIEQAHQGLSRITIVRRVRKLALRGSLPKRPGEGRGNKQTTIALGVFANPSGIKVALAKAQRLESDLNMERFTWDDWEKGDGSPGGKSAADWGKEYAAVKVAEVRASTYRNNY
;
A
#
# COMPACT_ATOMS: atom_id res chain seq x y z
N MET A 1 -26.21 3.64 11.71
CA MET A 1 -24.84 3.90 11.25
C MET A 1 -23.96 2.79 11.77
N ASP A 2 -23.24 2.07 10.90
CA ASP A 2 -22.24 1.09 11.36
C ASP A 2 -21.13 1.82 12.11
N SER A 3 -20.58 1.21 13.17
CA SER A 3 -19.42 1.75 13.92
C SER A 3 -18.23 2.07 12.99
N ILE A 4 -18.08 1.34 11.89
CA ILE A 4 -17.04 1.55 10.87
C ILE A 4 -17.22 2.86 10.12
N ASP A 5 -18.45 3.25 9.78
CA ASP A 5 -18.71 4.45 8.99
C ASP A 5 -18.42 5.70 9.83
N GLN A 6 -18.68 5.67 11.14
CA GLN A 6 -18.33 6.75 12.06
C GLN A 6 -16.81 6.95 12.17
N VAL A 7 -16.03 5.86 12.16
CA VAL A 7 -14.56 5.93 12.17
C VAL A 7 -14.03 6.47 10.84
N ILE A 8 -14.69 6.15 9.71
CA ILE A 8 -14.35 6.72 8.40
C ILE A 8 -14.63 8.23 8.38
N GLU A 9 -15.76 8.65 8.93
CA GLU A 9 -16.13 10.08 9.02
C GLU A 9 -15.12 10.86 9.87
N GLN A 10 -14.72 10.31 11.01
CA GLN A 10 -13.67 10.92 11.84
C GLN A 10 -12.33 11.00 11.11
N ALA A 11 -12.00 9.98 10.31
CA ALA A 11 -10.80 9.97 9.48
C ALA A 11 -10.85 11.02 8.35
N HIS A 12 -12.04 11.42 7.88
CA HIS A 12 -12.19 12.49 6.88
C HIS A 12 -11.87 13.88 7.43
N GLN A 13 -12.04 14.13 8.73
CA GLN A 13 -11.80 15.47 9.31
C GLN A 13 -10.36 15.99 9.13
N GLY A 14 -9.40 15.08 8.94
CA GLY A 14 -8.00 15.42 8.68
C GLY A 14 -7.61 15.44 7.20
N LEU A 15 -8.56 15.23 6.28
CA LEU A 15 -8.33 15.15 4.83
C LEU A 15 -9.18 16.23 4.14
N SER A 16 -8.58 16.95 3.20
CA SER A 16 -9.19 18.10 2.52
C SER A 16 -9.55 17.81 1.05
N ARG A 17 -8.78 16.96 0.38
CA ARG A 17 -8.85 16.66 -1.05
C ARG A 17 -9.25 15.21 -1.32
N ILE A 18 -9.10 14.32 -0.34
CA ILE A 18 -9.27 12.88 -0.48
C ILE A 18 -10.33 12.36 0.47
N THR A 19 -11.18 11.49 -0.05
CA THR A 19 -12.24 10.81 0.68
C THR A 19 -11.96 9.31 0.73
N ILE A 20 -11.99 8.73 1.92
CA ILE A 20 -11.97 7.27 2.09
C ILE A 20 -13.37 6.74 1.82
N VAL A 21 -13.51 5.83 0.85
CA VAL A 21 -14.78 5.22 0.45
C VAL A 21 -14.74 3.72 0.72
N ARG A 22 -15.78 3.22 1.39
CA ARG A 22 -16.01 1.79 1.58
C ARG A 22 -16.68 1.19 0.32
N ARG A 23 -16.04 0.19 -0.27
CA ARG A 23 -16.60 -0.67 -1.33
C ARG A 23 -16.89 -2.05 -0.77
N VAL A 24 -18.10 -2.22 -0.22
CA VAL A 24 -18.60 -3.46 0.38
C VAL A 24 -17.72 -3.96 1.54
N ARG A 25 -16.67 -4.73 1.21
CA ARG A 25 -15.70 -5.32 2.15
C ARG A 25 -14.33 -4.63 2.12
N LYS A 26 -14.03 -3.82 1.10
CA LYS A 26 -12.71 -3.19 0.91
C LYS A 26 -12.78 -1.67 0.98
N LEU A 27 -11.65 -1.05 1.29
CA LEU A 27 -11.49 0.41 1.31
C LEU A 27 -10.82 0.89 0.02
N ALA A 28 -11.22 2.08 -0.42
CA ALA A 28 -10.67 2.78 -1.56
C ALA A 28 -10.51 4.27 -1.22
N LEU A 29 -9.61 4.96 -1.92
CA LEU A 29 -9.45 6.40 -1.85
C LEU A 29 -10.09 7.03 -3.08
N ARG A 30 -10.88 8.07 -2.90
CA ARG A 30 -11.47 8.86 -3.97
C ARG A 30 -10.98 10.29 -3.85
N GLY A 31 -10.49 10.86 -4.93
CA GLY A 31 -10.01 12.24 -4.94
C GLY A 31 -9.90 12.80 -6.36
N SER A 32 -9.70 14.11 -6.44
CA SER A 32 -9.34 14.79 -7.69
C SER A 32 -7.84 14.60 -7.92
N LEU A 33 -7.48 13.70 -8.82
CA LEU A 33 -6.09 13.34 -9.11
C LEU A 33 -5.71 13.85 -10.50
N PRO A 34 -4.41 14.11 -10.77
CA PRO A 34 -3.93 14.33 -12.13
C PRO A 34 -4.38 13.21 -13.06
N LYS A 35 -4.76 13.54 -14.29
CA LYS A 35 -5.12 12.52 -15.29
C LYS A 35 -3.99 11.52 -15.50
N ARG A 36 -4.35 10.31 -15.92
CA ARG A 36 -3.38 9.26 -16.22
C ARG A 36 -2.48 9.65 -17.39
N PRO A 37 -1.25 9.13 -17.46
CA PRO A 37 -0.41 9.25 -18.64
C PRO A 37 -1.19 8.78 -19.87
N GLY A 38 -1.41 9.67 -20.84
CA GLY A 38 -2.18 9.39 -22.06
C GLY A 38 -3.62 9.93 -22.11
N GLU A 39 -4.22 10.35 -20.98
CA GLU A 39 -5.58 10.95 -20.96
C GLU A 39 -5.58 12.50 -21.16
N GLY A 40 -4.41 13.09 -21.41
CA GLY A 40 -4.23 14.54 -21.59
C GLY A 40 -4.01 15.33 -20.29
N ARG A 41 -4.13 16.66 -20.35
CA ARG A 41 -3.88 17.56 -19.20
C ARG A 41 -5.11 17.72 -18.30
N GLY A 42 -4.87 18.05 -17.03
CA GLY A 42 -5.87 18.40 -16.02
C GLY A 42 -6.09 17.33 -14.95
N ASN A 43 -7.05 17.58 -14.07
CA ASN A 43 -7.42 16.68 -12.97
C ASN A 43 -8.74 15.96 -13.28
N LYS A 44 -8.89 14.74 -12.76
CA LYS A 44 -10.07 13.89 -12.89
C LYS A 44 -10.36 13.21 -11.56
N GLN A 45 -11.64 13.16 -11.18
CA GLN A 45 -12.06 12.36 -10.04
C GLN A 45 -11.77 10.89 -10.32
N THR A 46 -10.89 10.30 -9.52
CA THR A 46 -10.49 8.90 -9.68
C THR A 46 -10.57 8.17 -8.36
N THR A 47 -10.86 6.87 -8.43
CA THR A 47 -10.89 5.99 -7.26
C THR A 47 -9.71 5.02 -7.33
N ILE A 48 -8.89 5.01 -6.29
CA ILE A 48 -7.77 4.07 -6.13
C ILE A 48 -8.17 3.00 -5.12
N ALA A 49 -8.17 1.73 -5.53
CA ALA A 49 -8.47 0.61 -4.65
C ALA A 49 -7.24 0.28 -3.79
N LEU A 50 -7.38 0.30 -2.46
CA LEU A 50 -6.25 0.03 -1.55
C LEU A 50 -5.99 -1.45 -1.32
N GLY A 51 -6.94 -2.32 -1.68
CA GLY A 51 -6.89 -3.75 -1.39
C GLY A 51 -7.09 -4.11 0.09
N VAL A 52 -7.28 -3.12 0.97
CA VAL A 52 -7.42 -3.28 2.42
C VAL A 52 -8.88 -3.55 2.80
N PHE A 53 -9.12 -4.41 3.79
CA PHE A 53 -10.46 -4.68 4.31
C PHE A 53 -11.00 -3.54 5.17
N ALA A 54 -12.33 -3.38 5.18
CA ALA A 54 -13.04 -2.40 6.00
C ALA A 54 -13.15 -2.87 7.46
N ASN A 55 -12.00 -3.01 8.14
CA ASN A 55 -11.89 -3.29 9.57
C ASN A 55 -11.10 -2.15 10.26
N PRO A 56 -11.13 -2.02 11.59
CA PRO A 56 -10.48 -0.90 12.29
C PRO A 56 -8.99 -0.73 11.95
N SER A 57 -8.24 -1.84 11.85
CA SER A 57 -6.83 -1.82 11.45
C SER A 57 -6.65 -1.36 10.00
N GLY A 58 -7.54 -1.78 9.11
CA GLY A 58 -7.55 -1.40 7.70
C GLY A 58 -7.89 0.07 7.49
N ILE A 59 -8.74 0.65 8.34
CA ILE A 59 -9.04 2.08 8.32
C ILE A 59 -7.79 2.88 8.68
N LYS A 60 -7.01 2.45 9.69
CA LYS A 60 -5.73 3.11 10.02
C LYS A 60 -4.74 3.09 8.85
N VAL A 61 -4.64 1.95 8.16
CA VAL A 61 -3.79 1.85 6.95
C VAL A 61 -4.33 2.75 5.84
N ALA A 62 -5.65 2.78 5.63
CA ALA A 62 -6.28 3.64 4.63
C ALA A 62 -6.07 5.13 4.92
N LEU A 63 -6.14 5.52 6.20
CA LEU A 63 -5.86 6.88 6.65
C LEU A 63 -4.40 7.28 6.37
N ALA A 64 -3.44 6.44 6.75
CA ALA A 64 -2.03 6.70 6.47
C ALA A 64 -1.75 6.85 4.98
N LYS A 65 -2.36 6.01 4.13
CA LYS A 65 -2.26 6.13 2.67
C LYS A 65 -2.95 7.40 2.15
N ALA A 66 -4.11 7.77 2.70
CA ALA A 66 -4.79 9.01 2.32
C ALA A 66 -3.92 10.24 2.63
N GLN A 67 -3.31 10.29 3.82
CA GLN A 67 -2.41 11.37 4.21
C GLN A 67 -1.17 11.45 3.30
N ARG A 68 -0.57 10.29 2.95
CA ARG A 68 0.53 10.24 1.98
C ARG A 68 0.10 10.83 0.64
N LEU A 69 -1.05 10.41 0.11
CA LEU A 69 -1.57 10.89 -1.16
C LEU A 69 -1.86 12.41 -1.12
N GLU A 70 -2.40 12.95 -0.02
CA GLU A 70 -2.58 14.39 0.13
C GLU A 70 -1.25 15.14 0.13
N SER A 71 -0.26 14.63 0.86
CA SER A 71 1.08 15.20 0.88
C SER A 71 1.68 15.25 -0.52
N ASP A 72 1.60 14.17 -1.28
CA ASP A 72 2.11 14.08 -2.65
C ASP A 72 1.41 15.07 -3.60
N LEU A 73 0.09 15.24 -3.43
CA LEU A 73 -0.70 16.20 -4.21
C LEU A 73 -0.44 17.66 -3.82
N ASN A 74 -0.15 17.92 -2.55
CA ASN A 74 0.15 19.27 -2.06
C ASN A 74 1.58 19.69 -2.43
N MET A 75 2.51 18.75 -2.49
CA MET A 75 3.88 18.97 -2.94
C MET A 75 4.04 18.92 -4.47
N GLU A 76 2.96 18.70 -5.22
CA GLU A 76 2.97 18.52 -6.68
C GLU A 76 3.92 17.41 -7.17
N ARG A 77 4.16 16.39 -6.33
CA ARG A 77 5.07 15.25 -6.60
C ARG A 77 4.34 13.95 -6.92
N PHE A 78 3.02 14.00 -7.03
CA PHE A 78 2.20 12.83 -7.31
C PHE A 78 2.60 12.17 -8.65
N THR A 79 2.85 10.87 -8.61
CA THR A 79 3.12 10.03 -9.78
C THR A 79 2.23 8.78 -9.76
N TRP A 80 1.59 8.46 -10.88
CA TRP A 80 0.70 7.29 -10.98
C TRP A 80 1.44 5.96 -10.77
N ASP A 81 2.72 5.89 -11.13
CA ASP A 81 3.55 4.68 -11.00
C ASP A 81 3.64 4.17 -9.54
N ASP A 82 3.73 5.09 -8.58
CA ASP A 82 3.79 4.80 -7.13
C ASP A 82 2.47 4.22 -6.61
N TRP A 83 1.34 4.52 -7.27
CA TRP A 83 0.00 4.12 -6.83
C TRP A 83 -0.58 2.95 -7.64
N GLU A 84 -0.12 2.73 -8.87
CA GLU A 84 -0.58 1.62 -9.74
C GLU A 84 0.16 0.31 -9.49
N LYS A 85 1.43 0.35 -9.05
CA LYS A 85 2.20 -0.86 -8.79
C LYS A 85 1.69 -1.67 -7.59
N GLY A 86 0.81 -1.08 -6.78
CA GLY A 86 0.33 -1.66 -5.53
C GLY A 86 1.47 -1.84 -4.54
N ASP A 87 1.17 -1.74 -3.24
CA ASP A 87 2.16 -2.02 -2.20
C ASP A 87 2.51 -3.53 -2.10
N GLY A 88 2.47 -4.26 -3.22
CA GLY A 88 3.11 -5.56 -3.37
C GLY A 88 4.62 -5.37 -3.47
N SER A 89 5.23 -4.88 -2.39
CA SER A 89 6.67 -4.73 -2.16
C SER A 89 7.44 -3.91 -3.23
N PRO A 90 8.05 -2.76 -2.85
CA PRO A 90 8.87 -1.97 -3.77
C PRO A 90 10.20 -2.68 -3.97
N GLY A 91 10.35 -3.54 -4.98
CA GLY A 91 11.66 -4.09 -5.37
C GLY A 91 12.48 -4.75 -4.25
N GLY A 92 11.84 -5.11 -3.14
CA GLY A 92 12.47 -5.74 -1.99
C GLY A 92 12.37 -7.24 -2.13
N LYS A 93 13.53 -7.92 -2.12
CA LYS A 93 13.67 -9.38 -2.06
C LYS A 93 12.60 -9.98 -1.15
N SER A 94 11.80 -10.91 -1.68
CA SER A 94 10.85 -11.66 -0.87
C SER A 94 11.58 -12.45 0.22
N ALA A 95 10.88 -12.91 1.26
CA ALA A 95 11.48 -13.81 2.26
C ALA A 95 12.08 -15.07 1.60
N ALA A 96 11.52 -15.51 0.46
CA ALA A 96 12.08 -16.61 -0.33
C ALA A 96 13.38 -16.22 -1.05
N ASP A 97 13.48 -14.98 -1.54
CA ASP A 97 14.71 -14.47 -2.16
C ASP A 97 15.83 -14.31 -1.12
N TRP A 98 15.51 -13.86 0.10
CA TRP A 98 16.42 -13.87 1.23
C TRP A 98 16.89 -15.28 1.61
N GLY A 99 15.98 -16.26 1.62
CA GLY A 99 16.31 -17.66 1.89
C GLY A 99 17.30 -18.24 0.87
N LYS A 100 17.12 -17.94 -0.41
CA LYS A 100 18.03 -18.39 -1.49
C LYS A 100 19.41 -17.77 -1.38
N GLU A 101 19.48 -16.46 -1.13
CA GLU A 101 20.76 -15.75 -1.01
C GLU A 101 21.53 -16.20 0.25
N TYR A 102 20.84 -16.35 1.37
CA TYR A 102 21.44 -16.89 2.60
C TYR A 102 21.93 -18.32 2.42
N ALA A 103 21.15 -19.19 1.75
CA ALA A 103 21.58 -20.55 1.44
C ALA A 103 22.83 -20.55 0.55
N ALA A 104 22.90 -19.69 -0.47
CA ALA A 104 24.09 -19.58 -1.33
C ALA A 104 25.34 -19.14 -0.56
N VAL A 105 25.21 -18.17 0.35
CA VAL A 105 26.30 -17.73 1.24
C VAL A 105 26.72 -18.88 2.18
N LYS A 106 25.76 -19.61 2.75
CA LYS A 106 26.05 -20.70 3.69
C LYS A 106 26.59 -21.96 3.04
N VAL A 107 26.22 -22.29 1.80
CA VAL A 107 26.79 -23.45 1.09
C VAL A 107 28.31 -23.33 0.93
N ALA A 108 28.85 -22.11 0.83
CA ALA A 108 30.29 -21.88 0.79
C ALA A 108 31.00 -22.05 2.15
N GLU A 109 30.28 -21.94 3.26
CA GLU A 109 30.83 -21.93 4.63
C GLU A 109 30.50 -23.21 5.43
N VAL A 110 29.48 -23.95 5.02
CA VAL A 110 29.06 -25.19 5.68
C VAL A 110 30.01 -26.33 5.31
N ARG A 111 30.84 -26.72 6.27
CA ARG A 111 31.52 -28.02 6.25
C ARG A 111 30.47 -29.13 6.31
N ALA A 112 30.62 -30.18 5.49
CA ALA A 112 29.72 -31.33 5.41
C ALA A 112 29.45 -32.04 6.77
N SER A 113 30.27 -31.77 7.79
CA SER A 113 30.17 -32.34 9.14
C SER A 113 29.11 -31.71 10.04
N THR A 114 28.48 -30.59 9.67
CA THR A 114 27.53 -29.88 10.56
C THR A 114 26.12 -30.48 10.53
N TYR A 115 25.79 -31.28 9.51
CA TYR A 115 24.58 -32.10 9.49
C TYR A 115 24.85 -33.44 10.19
N ARG A 116 25.08 -33.44 11.50
CA ARG A 116 24.87 -34.67 12.27
C ARG A 116 23.38 -34.82 12.53
N ASN A 117 22.78 -35.72 11.75
CA ASN A 117 21.58 -36.47 12.09
C ASN A 117 21.63 -36.86 13.57
N ASN A 118 20.79 -36.24 14.39
CA ASN A 118 20.29 -36.86 15.60
C ASN A 118 18.82 -37.19 15.32
N TYR A 119 18.61 -38.32 14.66
CA TYR A 119 17.40 -39.11 14.77
C TYR A 119 17.69 -40.27 15.72
#